data_AF-S9VIE5-F1
#
_entry.id   AF-S9VIE5-F1
#
_cell.length_a   1.000
_cell.length_b   1.000
_cell.length_c   1.000
_cell.angle_alpha   90.00
_cell.angle_beta   90.00
_cell.angle_gamma   90.00
#
_symmetry.space_group_name_H-M   'P 1'
#
loop_
_entity.id
_entity.type
_entity.pdbx_description
1 polymer ?
#
loop_
_entity_poly.entity_id
_entity_poly.type
_entity_poly.pdbx_seq_one_letter_code
_entity_poly.pdbx_strand_id
1 'polypeptide(L)'
;MLTFGKDSTYKGSMADDKTWEEEVKETKPPKAPKVLSPEATKKRAAEKKKKLRQQKKLGKRAGLREAKRSLLHRRHPQRAEAEKEVAELDEILAEHEETQAQRELRMEKRHEQRKAKMDVKHFGRYYYEALAPDVATSDKLVGSLRHMRGGAIHPALDRMKSLEERNLVPARPRHEFNKRKVLKPKGEVRVKRETFGTLPETSF
;
A
#
# COMPACT_ATOMS: atom_id res chain seq x y z
N MET A 1 -17.84 -57.61 15.78
CA MET A 1 -17.53 -56.33 15.09
C MET A 1 -17.85 -56.51 13.62
N LEU A 2 -18.99 -55.97 13.15
CA LEU A 2 -19.31 -55.95 11.73
C LEU A 2 -18.67 -54.72 11.08
N THR A 3 -17.83 -54.95 10.07
CA THR A 3 -17.18 -53.92 9.27
C THR A 3 -17.79 -53.93 7.87
N PHE A 4 -18.38 -52.82 7.43
CA PHE A 4 -18.61 -52.56 6.01
C PHE A 4 -17.50 -51.66 5.49
N GLY A 5 -16.57 -52.23 4.73
CA GLY A 5 -15.62 -51.48 3.91
C GLY A 5 -14.56 -50.69 4.67
N LYS A 6 -13.37 -50.62 4.06
CA LYS A 6 -12.18 -49.96 4.56
C LYS A 6 -12.46 -48.48 4.89
N ASP A 7 -12.20 -48.09 6.13
CA ASP A 7 -12.04 -46.71 6.61
C ASP A 7 -13.29 -45.91 7.06
N SER A 8 -14.29 -46.57 7.66
CA SER A 8 -15.23 -45.86 8.55
C SER A 8 -15.39 -46.57 9.90
N THR A 9 -15.19 -45.84 11.01
CA THR A 9 -15.41 -46.35 12.37
C THR A 9 -16.83 -46.04 12.81
N TYR A 10 -17.57 -47.08 13.22
CA TYR A 10 -18.91 -46.96 13.76
C TYR A 10 -18.87 -46.23 15.10
N LYS A 11 -19.52 -45.06 15.19
CA LYS A 11 -19.83 -44.37 16.44
C LYS A 11 -21.32 -44.48 16.72
N GLY A 12 -21.77 -45.70 16.99
CA GLY A 12 -23.08 -45.98 17.58
C GLY A 12 -22.90 -47.00 18.69
N SER A 13 -23.66 -46.87 19.77
CA SER A 13 -23.79 -47.94 20.74
C SER A 13 -24.84 -48.91 20.18
N MET A 14 -24.56 -50.20 20.15
CA MET A 14 -25.49 -51.23 19.66
C MET A 14 -26.48 -51.66 20.78
N ALA A 15 -26.69 -50.78 21.77
CA ALA A 15 -27.46 -51.05 22.99
C ALA A 15 -28.43 -49.90 23.34
N ASP A 16 -28.87 -49.13 22.34
CA ASP A 16 -29.95 -48.15 22.51
C ASP A 16 -31.26 -48.72 21.93
N ASP A 17 -31.79 -49.78 22.55
CA ASP A 17 -33.23 -50.06 22.51
C ASP A 17 -33.93 -48.97 23.33
N LYS A 18 -34.10 -47.80 22.72
CA LYS A 18 -34.90 -46.71 23.29
C LYS A 18 -36.32 -46.81 22.78
N THR A 19 -37.19 -47.11 23.73
CA THR A 19 -38.66 -47.08 23.64
C THR A 19 -39.16 -45.76 23.06
N TRP A 20 -40.20 -45.89 22.24
CA TRP A 20 -40.86 -44.87 21.41
C TRP A 20 -41.45 -43.62 22.12
N GLU A 21 -41.10 -43.34 23.38
CA GLU A 21 -41.75 -42.28 24.19
C GLU A 21 -40.82 -41.11 24.63
N GLU A 22 -39.55 -41.08 24.23
CA GLU A 22 -38.63 -39.94 24.51
C GLU A 22 -38.27 -39.11 23.26
N GLU A 23 -39.23 -38.91 22.36
CA GLU A 23 -39.06 -37.93 21.28
C GLU A 23 -39.32 -36.49 21.80
N VAL A 24 -38.49 -35.57 21.33
CA VAL A 24 -38.51 -34.11 21.57
C VAL A 24 -37.78 -33.62 22.83
N LYS A 25 -36.49 -33.93 22.95
CA LYS A 25 -35.51 -32.88 23.31
C LYS A 25 -34.91 -32.33 22.02
N GLU A 26 -35.29 -31.11 21.68
CA GLU A 26 -34.74 -30.35 20.56
C GLU A 26 -33.21 -30.22 20.69
N THR A 27 -32.47 -31.16 20.11
CA THR A 27 -31.04 -31.02 19.92
C THR A 27 -30.82 -29.94 18.87
N LYS A 28 -30.39 -28.75 19.30
CA LYS A 28 -29.92 -27.70 18.39
C LYS A 28 -28.95 -28.30 17.37
N PRO A 29 -29.10 -28.00 16.07
CA PRO A 29 -28.21 -28.57 15.06
C PRO A 29 -26.75 -28.19 15.35
N PRO A 30 -25.77 -29.08 15.09
CA PRO A 30 -24.36 -28.76 15.25
C PRO A 30 -24.07 -27.51 14.42
N LYS A 31 -23.57 -26.45 15.07
CA LYS A 31 -23.19 -25.21 14.39
C LYS A 31 -22.27 -25.58 13.23
N ALA A 32 -22.71 -25.28 12.00
CA ALA A 32 -21.90 -25.43 10.81
C ALA A 32 -20.52 -24.81 11.05
N PRO A 33 -19.43 -25.43 10.56
CA PRO A 33 -18.10 -24.85 10.69
C PRO A 33 -18.17 -23.43 10.12
N LYS A 34 -17.86 -22.43 10.96
CA LYS A 34 -17.75 -21.03 10.49
C LYS A 34 -16.84 -21.05 9.27
N VAL A 35 -17.42 -20.85 8.09
CA VAL A 35 -16.67 -20.69 6.85
C VAL A 35 -15.87 -19.41 7.05
N LEU A 36 -14.64 -19.58 7.49
CA LEU A 36 -13.68 -18.50 7.64
C LEU A 36 -13.55 -17.87 6.26
N SER A 37 -13.77 -16.55 6.18
CA SER A 37 -13.47 -15.76 4.98
C SER A 37 -12.13 -16.22 4.39
N PRO A 38 -11.98 -16.31 3.06
CA PRO A 38 -10.74 -16.72 2.40
C PRO A 38 -9.52 -15.90 2.85
N GLU A 39 -9.72 -14.72 3.44
CA GLU A 39 -8.65 -13.92 4.05
C GLU A 39 -8.19 -14.48 5.41
N ALA A 40 -9.09 -15.01 6.23
CA ALA A 40 -8.77 -15.55 7.56
C ALA A 40 -8.02 -16.90 7.47
N THR A 41 -8.33 -17.72 6.46
CA THR A 41 -7.59 -18.96 6.14
C THR A 41 -6.19 -18.65 5.59
N LYS A 42 -6.04 -17.64 4.74
CA LYS A 42 -4.72 -17.15 4.27
C LYS A 42 -3.86 -16.62 5.43
N LYS A 43 -4.43 -15.83 6.35
CA LYS A 43 -3.73 -15.31 7.54
C LYS A 43 -3.22 -16.45 8.46
N ARG A 44 -4.06 -17.45 8.75
CA ARG A 44 -3.66 -18.62 9.54
C ARG A 44 -2.58 -19.47 8.85
N ALA A 45 -2.65 -19.64 7.54
CA ALA A 45 -1.63 -20.38 6.78
C ALA A 45 -0.27 -19.65 6.78
N ALA A 46 -0.28 -18.32 6.69
CA ALA A 46 0.92 -17.50 6.77
C ALA A 46 1.58 -17.57 8.17
N GLU A 47 0.78 -17.51 9.24
CA GLU A 47 1.29 -17.66 10.61
C GLU A 47 1.91 -19.03 10.87
N LYS A 48 1.26 -20.12 10.42
CA LYS A 48 1.83 -21.48 10.54
C LYS A 48 3.16 -21.60 9.80
N LYS A 49 3.27 -21.05 8.59
CA LYS A 49 4.54 -21.02 7.84
C LYS A 49 5.61 -20.19 8.55
N LYS A 50 5.25 -19.08 9.21
CA LYS A 50 6.18 -18.24 9.97
C LYS A 50 6.72 -18.97 11.21
N LYS A 51 5.86 -19.63 11.99
CA LYS A 51 6.27 -20.43 13.17
C LYS A 51 7.20 -21.58 12.79
N LEU A 52 6.90 -22.27 11.69
CA LEU A 52 7.71 -23.41 11.21
C LEU A 52 9.09 -22.95 10.69
N ARG A 53 9.18 -21.77 10.06
CA ARG A 53 10.47 -21.15 9.71
C ARG A 53 11.29 -20.74 10.94
N GLN A 54 10.66 -20.19 11.97
CA GLN A 54 11.34 -19.83 13.22
C GLN A 54 11.91 -21.06 13.94
N GLN A 55 11.15 -22.15 14.05
CA GLN A 55 11.64 -23.41 14.63
C GLN A 55 12.82 -23.99 13.84
N LYS A 56 12.77 -23.98 12.51
CA LYS A 56 13.91 -24.41 11.67
C LYS A 56 15.16 -23.54 11.86
N LYS A 57 15.01 -22.24 12.08
CA LYS A 57 16.13 -21.33 12.37
C LYS A 57 16.72 -21.58 13.77
N LEU A 58 15.89 -21.83 14.77
CA LEU A 58 16.32 -22.15 16.14
C LEU A 58 17.09 -23.49 16.19
N GLY A 59 16.60 -24.52 15.50
CA GLY A 59 17.30 -25.82 15.41
C GLY A 59 18.68 -25.71 14.74
N LYS A 60 18.81 -24.88 13.69
CA LYS A 60 20.11 -24.62 13.04
C LYS A 60 21.09 -23.86 13.96
N ARG A 61 20.59 -22.87 14.72
CA ARG A 61 21.42 -22.13 15.70
C ARG A 61 21.83 -23.01 16.89
N ALA A 62 20.97 -23.91 17.35
CA ALA A 62 21.29 -24.87 18.41
C ALA A 62 22.38 -25.85 17.96
N GLY A 63 22.27 -26.42 16.74
CA GLY A 63 23.30 -27.31 16.19
C GLY A 63 24.66 -26.61 15.96
N LEU A 64 24.66 -25.34 15.56
CA LEU A 64 25.90 -24.54 15.44
C LEU A 64 26.57 -24.28 16.79
N ARG A 65 25.77 -24.05 17.85
CA ARG A 65 26.29 -23.86 19.23
C ARG A 65 26.82 -25.16 19.83
N GLU A 66 26.14 -26.28 19.61
CA GLU A 66 26.63 -27.61 20.01
C GLU A 66 27.89 -28.01 19.23
N ALA A 67 27.95 -27.71 17.93
CA ALA A 67 29.16 -27.91 17.13
C ALA A 67 30.33 -27.06 17.64
N LYS A 68 30.12 -25.76 17.91
CA LYS A 68 31.12 -24.87 18.54
C LYS A 68 31.57 -25.42 19.92
N ARG A 69 30.65 -25.97 20.73
CA ARG A 69 30.98 -26.64 22.01
C ARG A 69 31.77 -27.93 21.83
N SER A 70 31.46 -28.72 20.81
CA SER A 70 32.16 -29.99 20.54
C SER A 70 33.58 -29.78 20.01
N LEU A 71 33.85 -28.63 19.37
CA LEU A 71 35.19 -28.22 18.94
C LEU A 71 36.11 -27.86 20.11
N LEU A 72 35.56 -27.38 21.24
CA LEU A 72 36.34 -27.05 22.44
C LEU A 72 36.95 -28.29 23.15
N HIS A 73 36.40 -29.48 22.92
CA HIS A 73 36.81 -30.71 23.61
C HIS A 73 37.62 -31.70 22.75
N ARG A 74 37.76 -31.46 21.44
CA ARG A 74 38.70 -32.20 20.59
C ARG A 74 40.03 -31.46 20.58
N ARG A 75 41.13 -32.13 20.94
CA ARG A 75 42.50 -31.61 20.79
C ARG A 75 42.82 -31.45 19.30
N HIS A 76 42.33 -30.39 18.67
CA HIS A 76 42.66 -30.04 17.29
C HIS A 76 44.09 -29.51 17.28
N PRO A 77 44.99 -30.04 16.43
CA PRO A 77 46.39 -29.65 16.40
C PRO A 77 46.59 -28.15 16.11
N GLN A 78 45.62 -27.51 15.46
CA GLN A 78 45.61 -26.07 15.13
C GLN A 78 44.46 -25.30 15.81
N ARG A 79 44.17 -25.61 17.08
CA ARG A 79 43.05 -24.98 17.81
C ARG A 79 43.15 -23.46 17.86
N ALA A 80 44.35 -22.93 18.08
CA ALA A 80 44.57 -21.49 18.16
C ALA A 80 44.31 -20.76 16.83
N GLU A 81 44.51 -21.44 15.70
CA GLU A 81 44.20 -20.90 14.37
C GLU A 81 42.68 -20.93 14.13
N ALA A 82 42.03 -22.06 14.46
CA ALA A 82 40.57 -22.17 14.37
C ALA A 82 39.83 -21.18 15.28
N GLU A 83 40.36 -20.87 16.47
CA GLU A 83 39.77 -19.86 17.36
C GLU A 83 39.89 -18.43 16.79
N LYS A 84 40.98 -18.13 16.08
CA LYS A 84 41.14 -16.85 15.35
C LYS A 84 40.19 -16.75 14.17
N GLU A 85 40.10 -17.79 13.35
CA GLU A 85 39.18 -17.84 12.21
C GLU A 85 37.72 -17.70 12.66
N VAL A 86 37.34 -18.32 13.78
CA VAL A 86 35.98 -18.18 14.34
C VAL A 86 35.74 -16.75 14.85
N ALA A 87 36.74 -16.11 15.47
CA ALA A 87 36.63 -14.72 15.91
C ALA A 87 36.48 -13.77 14.70
N GLU A 88 37.29 -13.94 13.66
CA GLU A 88 37.19 -13.18 12.40
C GLU A 88 35.83 -13.38 11.72
N LEU A 89 35.30 -14.60 11.69
CA LEU A 89 33.96 -14.88 11.16
C LEU A 89 32.86 -14.23 12.00
N ASP A 90 33.00 -14.22 13.33
CA ASP A 90 32.03 -13.59 14.22
C ASP A 90 32.07 -12.04 14.06
N GLU A 91 33.24 -11.44 13.79
CA GLU A 91 33.39 -10.02 13.43
C GLU A 91 32.71 -9.69 12.10
N ILE A 92 32.98 -10.46 11.04
CA ILE A 92 32.35 -10.29 9.72
C ILE A 92 30.83 -10.42 9.81
N LEU A 93 30.33 -11.36 10.63
CA LEU A 93 28.90 -11.52 10.86
C LEU A 93 28.29 -10.31 11.56
N ALA A 94 28.98 -9.73 12.55
CA ALA A 94 28.51 -8.53 13.24
C ALA A 94 28.41 -7.34 12.27
N GLU A 95 29.46 -7.08 11.48
CA GLU A 95 29.45 -6.01 10.47
C GLU A 95 28.33 -6.19 9.43
N HIS A 96 28.09 -7.43 8.99
CA HIS A 96 27.01 -7.74 8.07
C HIS A 96 25.62 -7.54 8.70
N GLU A 97 25.43 -7.91 9.97
CA GLU A 97 24.18 -7.66 10.69
C GLU A 97 23.91 -6.16 10.85
N GLU A 98 24.93 -5.34 11.14
CA GLU A 98 24.82 -3.89 11.21
C GLU A 98 24.47 -3.26 9.85
N THR A 99 25.13 -3.67 8.77
CA THR A 99 24.81 -3.16 7.42
C THR A 99 23.42 -3.57 6.96
N GLN A 100 22.97 -4.79 7.29
CA GLN A 100 21.59 -5.22 7.03
C GLN A 100 20.59 -4.39 7.82
N ALA A 101 20.83 -4.16 9.11
CA ALA A 101 19.95 -3.33 9.95
C ALA A 101 19.85 -1.89 9.40
N GLN A 102 20.97 -1.28 9.01
CA GLN A 102 20.95 0.04 8.37
C GLN A 102 20.18 0.05 7.05
N ARG A 103 20.31 -1.02 6.24
CA ARG A 103 19.57 -1.16 4.98
C ARG A 103 18.07 -1.29 5.24
N GLU A 104 17.67 -2.10 6.21
CA GLU A 104 16.27 -2.28 6.62
C GLU A 104 15.68 -0.94 7.10
N LEU A 105 16.36 -0.22 7.99
CA LEU A 105 15.95 1.12 8.45
C LEU A 105 15.79 2.11 7.29
N ARG A 106 16.69 2.11 6.31
CA ARG A 106 16.57 2.96 5.11
C ARG A 106 15.37 2.56 4.25
N MET A 107 15.09 1.27 4.12
CA MET A 107 13.94 0.77 3.36
C MET A 107 12.63 1.09 4.06
N GLU A 108 12.56 0.98 5.38
CA GLU A 108 11.41 1.37 6.20
C GLU A 108 11.14 2.86 6.09
N LYS A 109 12.15 3.72 6.26
CA LYS A 109 12.02 5.18 6.04
C LYS A 109 11.50 5.51 4.64
N ARG A 110 12.00 4.84 3.60
CA ARG A 110 11.49 5.02 2.22
C ARG A 110 10.04 4.56 2.07
N HIS A 111 9.67 3.46 2.72
CA HIS A 111 8.31 2.94 2.68
C HIS A 111 7.34 3.85 3.45
N GLU A 112 7.73 4.37 4.61
CA GLU A 112 6.99 5.37 5.37
C GLU A 112 6.81 6.67 4.58
N GLN A 113 7.87 7.17 3.96
CA GLN A 113 7.79 8.35 3.07
C GLN A 113 6.86 8.10 1.87
N ARG A 114 6.85 6.89 1.30
CA ARG A 114 5.91 6.51 0.24
C ARG A 114 4.49 6.44 0.77
N LYS A 115 4.26 5.85 1.94
CA LYS A 115 2.93 5.78 2.57
C LYS A 115 2.38 7.17 2.91
N ALA A 116 3.18 8.02 3.53
CA ALA A 116 2.80 9.42 3.82
C ALA A 116 2.44 10.20 2.54
N LYS A 117 3.10 9.90 1.41
CA LYS A 117 2.74 10.47 0.10
C LYS A 117 1.53 9.80 -0.56
N MET A 118 1.14 8.60 -0.13
CA MET A 118 0.02 7.82 -0.66
C MET A 118 -1.29 8.08 0.10
N ASP A 119 -1.25 8.71 1.28
CA ASP A 119 -2.45 9.20 1.97
C ASP A 119 -3.19 10.26 1.14
N VAL A 120 -2.47 10.93 0.23
CA VAL A 120 -3.07 11.65 -0.90
C VAL A 120 -3.46 10.60 -1.95
N LYS A 121 -4.69 10.08 -1.87
CA LYS A 121 -5.32 9.37 -2.99
C LYS A 121 -5.18 10.29 -4.21
N HIS A 122 -4.41 9.87 -5.21
CA HIS A 122 -4.14 10.66 -6.40
C HIS A 122 -4.93 10.07 -7.55
N PHE A 123 -5.70 10.91 -8.24
CA PHE A 123 -6.44 10.52 -9.42
C PHE A 123 -5.65 10.92 -10.67
N GLY A 124 -5.18 9.93 -11.44
CA GLY A 124 -4.44 10.14 -12.69
C GLY A 124 -2.91 10.17 -12.53
N ARG A 125 -2.23 10.77 -13.52
CA ARG A 125 -0.75 10.73 -13.64
C ARG A 125 -0.03 11.76 -12.77
N TYR A 126 -0.64 12.93 -12.55
CA TYR A 126 0.00 14.07 -11.90
C TYR A 126 -0.54 14.26 -10.48
N TYR A 127 0.26 14.92 -9.64
CA TYR A 127 -0.15 15.29 -8.29
C TYR A 127 -0.90 16.62 -8.31
N TYR A 128 -1.80 16.82 -7.33
CA TYR A 128 -2.43 18.10 -7.12
C TYR A 128 -1.37 19.16 -6.75
N GLU A 129 -1.40 20.27 -7.49
CA GLU A 129 -0.61 21.46 -7.21
C GLU A 129 -1.56 22.62 -6.95
N ALA A 130 -1.47 23.18 -5.74
CA ALA A 130 -2.31 24.31 -5.32
C ALA A 130 -2.05 25.56 -6.18
N LEU A 131 -3.09 26.38 -6.33
CA LEU A 131 -2.94 27.71 -6.89
C LEU A 131 -2.17 28.62 -5.91
N ALA A 132 -1.44 29.59 -6.46
CA ALA A 132 -0.83 30.61 -5.62
C ALA A 132 -1.96 31.43 -4.94
N PRO A 133 -1.77 31.91 -3.71
CA PRO A 133 -2.78 32.75 -3.05
C PRO A 133 -2.97 34.06 -3.84
N ASP A 134 -4.22 34.36 -4.18
CA ASP A 134 -4.61 35.59 -4.88
C ASP A 134 -4.84 36.73 -3.87
N VAL A 135 -3.75 37.23 -3.30
CA VAL A 135 -3.78 38.26 -2.26
C VAL A 135 -3.10 39.52 -2.76
N ALA A 136 -3.76 40.66 -2.61
CA ALA A 136 -3.19 41.96 -2.94
C ALA A 136 -2.10 42.35 -1.93
N THR A 137 -0.98 42.88 -2.42
CA THR A 137 0.09 43.44 -1.59
C THR A 137 -0.33 44.77 -0.96
N SER A 138 0.32 45.17 0.14
CA SER A 138 0.03 46.41 0.88
C SER A 138 -0.10 47.65 -0.01
N ASP A 139 0.80 47.76 -0.99
CA ASP A 139 0.90 48.94 -1.87
C ASP A 139 -0.31 49.05 -2.83
N LYS A 140 -1.06 47.95 -3.00
CA LYS A 140 -2.24 47.85 -3.85
C LYS A 140 -3.53 47.81 -3.04
N LEU A 141 -3.45 47.83 -1.70
CA LEU A 141 -4.62 47.93 -0.85
C LEU A 141 -5.20 49.34 -0.96
N VAL A 142 -6.51 49.40 -1.19
CA VAL A 142 -7.23 50.67 -1.28
C VAL A 142 -8.36 50.65 -0.27
N GLY A 143 -8.56 51.77 0.44
CA GLY A 143 -9.61 51.90 1.48
C GLY A 143 -11.04 51.94 0.95
N SER A 144 -11.27 51.68 -0.33
CA SER A 144 -12.58 51.69 -0.97
C SER A 144 -12.72 50.55 -1.96
N LEU A 145 -13.82 49.80 -1.83
CA LEU A 145 -14.16 48.67 -2.69
C LEU A 145 -14.27 49.05 -4.18
N ARG A 146 -14.63 50.31 -4.47
CA ARG A 146 -14.73 50.81 -5.86
C ARG A 146 -13.39 50.79 -6.60
N HIS A 147 -12.28 50.84 -5.86
CA HIS A 147 -10.93 50.84 -6.41
C HIS A 147 -10.25 49.47 -6.28
N MET A 148 -10.93 48.47 -5.71
CA MET A 148 -10.42 47.11 -5.69
C MET A 148 -10.44 46.53 -7.10
N ARG A 149 -9.29 46.00 -7.51
CA ARG A 149 -9.19 45.20 -8.73
C ARG A 149 -9.59 43.77 -8.41
N GLY A 150 -10.18 43.09 -9.39
CA GLY A 150 -10.45 41.65 -9.29
C GLY A 150 -9.18 40.83 -9.09
N GLY A 151 -9.35 39.58 -8.69
CA GLY A 151 -8.26 38.62 -8.53
C GLY A 151 -7.48 38.38 -9.82
N ALA A 152 -6.20 38.05 -9.69
CA ALA A 152 -5.35 37.64 -10.81
C ALA A 152 -5.73 36.24 -11.35
N ILE A 153 -6.39 35.41 -10.53
CA ILE A 153 -6.73 34.03 -10.88
C ILE A 153 -8.12 33.98 -11.51
N HIS A 154 -8.19 33.37 -12.69
CA HIS A 154 -9.47 33.18 -13.36
C HIS A 154 -10.36 32.20 -12.56
N PRO A 155 -11.64 32.52 -12.26
CA PRO A 155 -12.52 31.68 -11.43
C PRO A 155 -12.69 30.24 -11.94
N ALA A 156 -12.63 30.03 -13.25
CA ALA A 156 -12.68 28.69 -13.82
C ALA A 156 -11.46 27.83 -13.44
N LEU A 157 -10.27 28.42 -13.35
CA LEU A 157 -9.06 27.70 -12.92
C LEU A 157 -9.16 27.29 -11.46
N ASP A 158 -9.68 28.17 -10.62
CA ASP A 158 -9.91 27.90 -9.20
C ASP A 158 -10.90 26.74 -8.99
N ARG A 159 -12.03 26.76 -9.71
CA ARG A 159 -12.99 25.65 -9.71
C ARG A 159 -12.38 24.34 -10.21
N MET A 160 -11.59 24.38 -11.28
CA MET A 160 -10.91 23.18 -11.80
C MET A 160 -9.94 22.61 -10.77
N LYS A 161 -9.14 23.46 -10.11
CA LYS A 161 -8.22 23.03 -9.06
C LYS A 161 -8.94 22.48 -7.83
N SER A 162 -10.07 23.06 -7.44
CA SER A 162 -10.93 22.49 -6.40
C SER A 162 -11.47 21.09 -6.76
N LEU A 163 -11.74 20.81 -8.05
CA LEU A 163 -12.14 19.46 -8.50
C LEU A 163 -10.97 18.48 -8.51
N GLU A 164 -9.76 18.95 -8.85
CA GLU A 164 -8.53 18.16 -8.76
C GLU A 164 -8.21 17.78 -7.32
N GLU A 165 -8.32 18.72 -6.37
CA GLU A 165 -8.10 18.49 -4.94
C GLU A 165 -9.07 17.43 -4.37
N ARG A 166 -10.34 17.47 -4.81
CA ARG A 166 -11.36 16.49 -4.45
C ARG A 166 -11.24 15.16 -5.20
N ASN A 167 -10.23 14.99 -6.06
CA ASN A 167 -10.02 13.80 -6.88
C ASN A 167 -11.20 13.44 -7.80
N LEU A 168 -11.99 14.44 -8.20
CA LEU A 168 -13.09 14.26 -9.17
C LEU A 168 -12.58 14.37 -10.61
N VAL A 169 -11.51 15.14 -10.82
CA VAL A 169 -10.84 15.36 -12.10
C VAL A 169 -9.35 15.09 -11.93
N PRO A 170 -8.68 14.44 -12.88
CA PRO A 170 -7.26 14.16 -12.73
C PRO A 170 -6.44 15.44 -12.86
N ALA A 171 -5.42 15.59 -12.03
CA ALA A 171 -4.54 16.76 -12.08
C ALA A 171 -3.86 16.87 -13.45
N ARG A 172 -3.78 18.09 -13.98
CA ARG A 172 -3.12 18.39 -15.26
C ARG A 172 -1.95 19.36 -15.05
N PRO A 173 -0.84 19.19 -15.79
CA PRO A 173 0.25 20.15 -15.75
C PRO A 173 -0.21 21.47 -16.36
N ARG A 174 0.30 22.59 -15.83
CA ARG A 174 0.12 23.89 -16.46
C ARG A 174 0.87 23.86 -17.79
N HIS A 175 0.14 23.84 -18.90
CA HIS A 175 0.76 23.84 -20.21
C HIS A 175 1.31 25.24 -20.51
N GLU A 176 2.63 25.40 -20.40
CA GLU A 176 3.31 26.58 -20.93
C GLU A 176 3.32 26.47 -22.46
N PHE A 177 2.51 27.28 -23.12
CA PHE A 177 2.62 27.41 -24.57
C PHE A 177 4.04 27.85 -24.91
N ASN A 178 4.77 27.01 -25.66
CA ASN A 178 6.07 27.40 -26.17
C ASN A 178 5.86 28.63 -27.06
N LYS A 179 6.31 29.80 -26.60
CA LYS A 179 6.14 31.09 -27.31
C LYS A 179 6.73 31.05 -28.73
N ARG A 180 7.66 30.13 -29.02
CA ARG A 180 8.23 29.91 -30.36
C ARG A 180 7.30 29.15 -31.31
N LYS A 181 6.29 28.44 -30.79
CA LYS A 181 5.21 27.78 -31.53
C LYS A 181 3.92 28.62 -31.58
N VAL A 182 3.98 29.89 -31.17
CA VAL A 182 2.93 30.83 -31.55
C VAL A 182 3.02 30.98 -33.06
N LEU A 183 1.89 30.82 -33.75
CA LEU A 183 1.80 31.02 -35.18
C LEU A 183 2.43 32.39 -35.48
N LYS A 184 3.58 32.40 -36.14
CA LYS A 184 4.18 33.65 -36.60
C LYS A 184 3.11 34.30 -37.49
N PRO A 185 2.84 35.60 -37.36
CA PRO A 185 1.97 36.32 -38.30
C PRO A 185 2.72 36.43 -39.64
N LYS A 186 2.88 35.30 -40.32
CA LYS A 186 3.37 35.24 -41.70
C LYS A 186 2.13 35.19 -42.56
N GLY A 187 1.75 36.36 -43.06
CA GLY A 187 0.57 36.56 -43.90
C GLY A 187 -0.65 36.94 -43.07
N GLU A 188 -1.46 37.84 -43.62
CA GLU A 188 -2.81 38.10 -43.15
C GLU A 188 -3.54 36.76 -43.03
N VAL A 189 -3.67 36.25 -41.81
CA VAL A 189 -4.68 35.26 -41.51
C VAL A 189 -5.98 36.02 -41.69
N ARG A 190 -6.54 35.96 -42.92
CA ARG A 190 -7.97 36.10 -43.13
C ARG A 190 -8.62 35.03 -42.26
N VAL A 191 -8.77 35.34 -40.98
CA VAL A 191 -9.84 34.74 -40.18
C VAL A 191 -11.05 35.05 -41.02
N LYS A 192 -11.59 34.03 -41.70
CA LYS A 192 -12.88 34.16 -42.36
C LYS A 192 -13.80 34.54 -41.23
N ARG A 193 -14.06 35.85 -41.08
CA ARG A 193 -15.23 36.31 -40.37
C ARG A 193 -16.33 35.69 -41.20
N GLU A 194 -16.86 34.57 -40.73
CA GLU A 194 -18.17 34.13 -41.15
C GLU A 194 -19.05 35.35 -40.86
N THR A 195 -19.35 36.10 -41.91
CA THR A 195 -20.40 37.09 -41.87
C THR A 195 -21.64 36.26 -41.70
N PHE A 196 -22.00 35.96 -40.45
CA PHE A 196 -23.36 35.60 -40.12
C PHE A 196 -24.19 36.70 -40.78
N GLY A 197 -24.99 36.31 -41.79
CA GLY A 197 -25.89 37.22 -42.47
C GLY A 197 -26.71 37.97 -41.42
N THR A 198 -27.16 39.18 -41.79
CA THR A 198 -28.05 39.98 -40.95
C THR A 198 -29.12 39.09 -40.34
N LEU A 199 -29.10 38.95 -39.01
CA LEU A 199 -30.18 38.32 -38.26
C LEU A 199 -31.48 38.99 -38.74
N PRO A 200 -32.48 38.23 -39.22
CA PRO A 200 -33.74 38.82 -39.61
C PRO A 200 -34.29 39.57 -38.40
N GLU A 201 -34.63 40.85 -38.61
CA GLU A 201 -35.22 41.69 -37.58
C GLU A 201 -36.48 40.98 -37.07
N THR A 202 -36.40 40.51 -35.83
CA THR A 202 -37.59 40.07 -35.12
C THR A 202 -38.28 41.34 -34.65
N SER A 203 -39.33 41.72 -35.37
CA SER A 203 -40.29 42.71 -34.88
C SER A 203 -41.01 42.10 -33.68
N PHE A 204 -40.95 42.83 -32.56
CA PHE A 204 -41.86 42.64 -31.43
C PHE A 204 -43.24 43.21 -31.75
#